data_AF-A0A5N4CUN5-F1
#
_entry.id   AF-A0A5N4CUN5-F1
#
_cell.length_a   1.000
_cell.length_b   1.000
_cell.length_c   1.000
_cell.angle_alpha   90.00
_cell.angle_beta   90.00
_cell.angle_gamma   90.00
#
_symmetry.space_group_name_H-M   'P 1'
#
loop_
_entity.id
_entity.type
_entity.pdbx_description
1 polymer ?
#
loop_
_entity_poly.entity_id
_entity_poly.type
_entity_poly.pdbx_seq_one_letter_code
_entity_poly.pdbx_strand_id
1 'polypeptide(L)'
;MLGSAMSRPLIHFGNDYEDRYYRENMYRYPNQVYYKPVDQYSNQNSFVHDCVNITVKQHTVTTTTKGENFTETDVKMMERVVEQMCITQYQREYQASYGRGASVIFSSPPVILLISFLIFLIVG
;
A
#
# COMPACT_ATOMS: atom_id res chain seq x y z
N MET A 1 2.81 7.41 -10.38
CA MET A 1 2.82 8.07 -9.06
C MET A 1 3.83 7.37 -8.17
N LEU A 2 4.42 8.10 -7.23
CA LEU A 2 5.30 7.55 -6.22
C LEU A 2 4.57 7.61 -4.88
N GLY A 3 4.42 6.47 -4.22
CA GLY A 3 3.73 6.39 -2.94
C GLY A 3 4.55 6.96 -1.80
N SER A 4 3.89 7.34 -0.72
CA SER A 4 4.55 7.74 0.51
C SER A 4 5.42 6.61 1.06
N ALA A 5 6.53 6.98 1.72
CA ALA A 5 7.35 6.01 2.42
C ALA A 5 6.53 5.24 3.45
N MET A 6 6.67 3.91 3.45
CA MET A 6 6.04 3.02 4.41
C MET A 6 7.09 2.16 5.10
N SER A 7 6.76 1.73 6.32
CA SER A 7 7.56 0.74 7.03
C SER A 7 7.62 -0.53 6.18
N ARG A 8 8.82 -1.10 6.04
CA ARG A 8 9.00 -2.34 5.30
C ARG A 8 8.24 -3.47 6.00
N PRO A 9 7.45 -4.27 5.27
CA PRO A 9 6.65 -5.34 5.85
C PRO A 9 7.55 -6.38 6.52
N LEU A 10 7.13 -6.92 7.66
CA LEU A 10 7.76 -8.09 8.24
C LEU A 10 7.23 -9.32 7.50
N ILE A 11 8.04 -9.87 6.59
CA ILE A 11 7.67 -11.04 5.79
C ILE A 11 8.32 -12.28 6.39
N HIS A 12 7.52 -13.32 6.53
CA HIS A 12 7.98 -14.67 6.83
C HIS A 12 8.07 -15.44 5.50
N PHE A 13 9.28 -15.83 5.11
CA PHE A 13 9.56 -16.53 3.85
C PHE A 13 9.45 -18.06 3.99
N GLY A 14 9.23 -18.57 5.20
CA GLY A 14 9.09 -20.01 5.48
C GLY A 14 10.42 -20.75 5.57
N ASN A 15 11.54 -20.02 5.53
CA ASN A 15 12.89 -20.53 5.73
C ASN A 15 13.65 -19.59 6.67
N ASP A 16 14.16 -20.11 7.78
CA ASP A 16 14.92 -19.36 8.78
C ASP A 16 16.11 -18.60 8.20
N TYR A 17 16.74 -19.13 7.15
CA TYR A 17 17.82 -18.46 6.44
C TYR A 17 17.31 -17.24 5.66
N GLU A 18 16.22 -17.39 4.91
CA GLU A 18 15.63 -16.30 4.11
C GLU A 18 15.09 -15.19 5.02
N ASP A 19 14.47 -15.55 6.14
CA ASP A 19 14.01 -14.61 7.15
C ASP A 19 15.15 -13.81 7.77
N ARG A 20 16.23 -14.49 8.16
CA ARG A 20 17.42 -13.83 8.72
C ARG A 20 18.04 -12.90 7.69
N TYR A 21 18.24 -13.40 6.48
CA TYR A 21 18.81 -12.63 5.38
C TYR A 21 17.95 -11.40 5.08
N TYR A 22 16.63 -11.53 5.06
CA TYR A 22 15.71 -10.41 4.88
C TYR A 22 15.89 -9.37 5.98
N ARG A 23 15.93 -9.77 7.26
CA ARG A 23 16.12 -8.83 8.38
C ARG A 23 17.47 -8.10 8.32
N GLU A 24 18.52 -8.79 7.87
CA GLU A 24 19.85 -8.20 7.71
C GLU A 24 19.94 -7.25 6.51
N ASN A 25 19.21 -7.53 5.42
CA ASN A 25 19.33 -6.80 4.15
C ASN A 25 18.12 -5.91 3.82
N MET A 26 17.13 -5.81 4.70
CA MET A 26 15.87 -5.11 4.40
C MET A 26 16.06 -3.66 3.93
N TYR A 27 17.11 -2.98 4.40
CA TYR A 27 17.39 -1.59 4.04
C TYR A 27 17.74 -1.40 2.55
N ARG A 28 18.19 -2.47 1.87
CA ARG A 28 18.51 -2.48 0.44
C ARG A 28 17.26 -2.50 -0.44
N TYR A 29 16.11 -2.87 0.12
CA TYR A 29 14.85 -2.94 -0.63
C TYR A 29 14.07 -1.62 -0.56
N PRO A 30 13.21 -1.33 -1.55
CA PRO A 30 12.39 -0.12 -1.57
C PRO A 30 11.56 0.04 -0.29
N ASN A 31 11.36 1.29 0.12
CA ASN A 31 10.38 1.67 1.16
C ASN A 31 9.23 2.52 0.57
N GLN A 32 9.21 2.71 -0.75
CA GLN A 32 8.17 3.36 -1.53
C GLN A 32 7.88 2.50 -2.76
N VAL A 33 6.67 2.63 -3.31
CA VAL A 33 6.25 1.91 -4.52
C VAL A 33 5.82 2.88 -5.60
N TYR A 34 6.14 2.55 -6.84
CA TYR A 34 5.63 3.22 -8.02
C TYR A 34 4.35 2.52 -8.49
N TYR A 35 3.28 3.29 -8.69
CA TYR A 35 2.00 2.77 -9.14
C TYR A 35 1.31 3.74 -10.09
N LYS A 36 0.34 3.24 -10.87
CA LYS A 36 -0.61 4.07 -11.63
C LYS A 36 -1.89 4.26 -10.81
N PRO A 37 -2.67 5.32 -11.05
CA PRO A 37 -3.94 5.55 -10.37
C PRO A 37 -4.85 4.31 -10.31
N VAL A 38 -5.48 4.06 -9.15
CA VAL A 38 -6.27 2.83 -8.90
C VAL A 38 -7.51 2.71 -9.79
N ASP A 39 -8.05 3.84 -10.24
CA ASP A 39 -9.17 3.94 -11.19
C ASP A 39 -8.85 3.39 -12.59
N GLN A 40 -7.56 3.24 -12.92
CA GLN A 40 -7.13 2.61 -14.18
C GLN A 40 -7.19 1.08 -14.14
N TYR A 41 -7.47 0.47 -12.98
CA TYR A 41 -7.49 -0.97 -12.81
C TYR A 41 -8.87 -1.46 -12.37
N SER A 42 -9.32 -2.56 -12.97
CA SER A 42 -10.58 -3.21 -12.59
C SER A 42 -10.46 -4.12 -11.36
N ASN A 43 -9.23 -4.52 -11.01
CA ASN A 43 -8.98 -5.45 -9.92
C ASN A 43 -7.61 -5.20 -9.26
N GLN A 44 -7.49 -5.64 -8.00
CA GLN A 44 -6.26 -5.49 -7.20
C GLN A 44 -5.06 -6.22 -7.83
N ASN A 45 -5.24 -7.40 -8.40
CA ASN A 45 -4.12 -8.20 -8.91
C ASN A 45 -3.40 -7.51 -10.08
N SER A 46 -4.16 -6.93 -11.01
CA SER A 46 -3.59 -6.15 -12.11
C SER A 46 -2.82 -4.92 -11.61
N PHE A 47 -3.35 -4.23 -10.59
CA PHE A 47 -2.65 -3.12 -9.95
C PHE A 47 -1.34 -3.58 -9.30
N VAL A 48 -1.38 -4.64 -8.50
CA VAL A 48 -0.23 -5.14 -7.74
C VAL A 48 0.86 -5.62 -8.71
N HIS A 49 0.50 -6.33 -9.76
CA HIS A 49 1.44 -6.79 -10.77
C HIS A 49 2.19 -5.64 -11.46
N ASP A 50 1.47 -4.61 -11.93
CA ASP A 50 2.09 -3.44 -12.54
C ASP A 50 2.95 -2.65 -11.54
N CYS A 51 2.46 -2.51 -10.30
CA CYS A 51 3.16 -1.83 -9.22
C CYS A 51 4.49 -2.52 -8.88
N VAL A 52 4.50 -3.86 -8.78
CA VAL A 52 5.72 -4.64 -8.55
C VAL A 52 6.68 -4.48 -9.71
N ASN A 53 6.22 -4.68 -10.95
CA ASN A 53 7.07 -4.61 -12.14
C ASN A 53 7.75 -3.24 -12.28
N ILE A 54 6.99 -2.15 -12.15
CA ILE A 54 7.55 -0.80 -12.27
C ILE A 54 8.51 -0.50 -11.10
N THR A 55 8.15 -0.85 -9.88
CA THR A 55 8.97 -0.55 -8.70
C THR A 55 10.29 -1.33 -8.71
N VAL A 56 10.25 -2.63 -8.98
CA VAL A 56 11.45 -3.47 -9.08
C VAL A 56 12.34 -2.99 -10.23
N LYS A 57 11.77 -2.71 -11.40
CA LYS A 57 12.53 -2.16 -12.53
C LYS A 57 13.18 -0.83 -12.19
N GLN A 58 12.46 0.09 -11.55
CA GLN A 58 13.00 1.40 -11.22
C GLN A 58 14.11 1.30 -10.16
N HIS A 59 13.93 0.45 -9.15
CA HIS A 59 14.92 0.25 -8.10
C HIS A 59 16.17 -0.44 -8.63
N THR A 60 16.02 -1.51 -9.41
CA THR A 60 17.15 -2.21 -10.05
C THR A 60 17.98 -1.28 -10.92
N VAL A 61 17.35 -0.53 -11.83
CA VAL A 61 18.05 0.45 -12.67
C VAL A 61 18.79 1.50 -11.83
N THR A 62 18.12 2.08 -10.84
CA THR A 62 18.72 3.12 -9.99
C THR A 62 19.92 2.58 -9.20
N THR A 63 19.82 1.37 -8.67
CA THR A 63 20.89 0.76 -7.89
C THR A 63 22.06 0.29 -8.76
N THR A 64 21.79 -0.30 -9.92
CA THR A 64 22.83 -0.68 -10.89
C THR A 64 23.61 0.53 -11.40
N THR A 65 22.96 1.68 -11.58
CA THR A 65 23.67 2.93 -11.94
C THR A 65 24.62 3.44 -10.84
N LYS A 66 24.46 2.98 -9.60
CA LYS A 66 25.37 3.27 -8.48
C LYS A 66 26.49 2.23 -8.32
N GLY A 67 26.55 1.23 -9.21
CA GLY A 67 27.53 0.14 -9.15
C GLY A 67 27.17 -0.98 -8.18
N GLU A 68 25.98 -0.95 -7.60
CA GLU A 68 25.46 -2.03 -6.75
C GLU A 68 24.75 -3.10 -7.59
N ASN A 69 24.86 -4.36 -7.19
CA ASN A 69 24.21 -5.49 -7.86
C ASN A 69 23.27 -6.22 -6.89
N PHE A 70 22.19 -6.79 -7.45
CA PHE A 70 21.24 -7.61 -6.72
C PHE A 70 21.49 -9.08 -7.05
N THR A 71 21.56 -9.90 -6.00
CA THR A 71 21.57 -11.36 -6.16
C THR A 71 20.18 -11.87 -6.52
N GLU A 72 20.07 -13.12 -6.99
CA GLU A 72 18.77 -13.75 -7.23
C GLU A 72 17.90 -13.75 -5.96
N THR A 73 18.51 -14.00 -4.80
CA THR A 73 17.86 -13.91 -3.48
C THR A 73 17.34 -12.52 -3.20
N ASP A 74 18.12 -11.48 -3.50
CA ASP A 74 17.68 -10.09 -3.32
C ASP A 74 16.47 -9.75 -4.18
N VAL A 75 16.46 -10.19 -5.44
CA VAL A 75 15.34 -9.96 -6.36
C VAL A 75 14.09 -10.68 -5.85
N LYS A 76 14.21 -11.96 -5.48
CA LYS A 76 13.10 -12.75 -4.91
C LYS A 76 12.51 -12.08 -3.66
N MET A 77 13.35 -11.61 -2.74
CA MET A 77 12.90 -10.93 -1.54
C MET A 77 12.27 -9.58 -1.84
N MET A 78 12.90 -8.79 -2.73
CA MET A 78 12.40 -7.49 -3.15
C MET A 78 11.00 -7.61 -3.77
N GLU A 79 10.77 -8.60 -4.64
CA GLU A 79 9.46 -8.83 -5.24
C GLU A 79 8.38 -9.06 -4.19
N ARG A 80 8.64 -9.90 -3.18
CA ARG A 80 7.67 -10.20 -2.11
C ARG A 80 7.41 -9.00 -1.21
N VAL A 81 8.45 -8.23 -0.90
CA VAL A 81 8.37 -7.00 -0.11
C VAL A 81 7.53 -5.96 -0.84
N VAL A 82 7.84 -5.73 -2.11
CA VAL A 82 7.13 -4.77 -2.95
C VAL A 82 5.69 -5.22 -3.19
N GLU A 83 5.42 -6.52 -3.35
CA GLU A 83 4.07 -7.06 -3.48
C GLU A 83 3.19 -6.67 -2.28
N GLN A 84 3.67 -6.89 -1.05
CA GLN A 84 2.93 -6.51 0.17
C GLN A 84 2.74 -4.99 0.30
N MET A 85 3.75 -4.22 -0.08
CA MET A 85 3.66 -2.76 -0.10
C MET A 85 2.66 -2.26 -1.15
N CYS A 86 2.63 -2.88 -2.33
CA CYS A 86 1.69 -2.57 -3.40
C CYS A 86 0.25 -2.90 -3.00
N ILE A 87 0.00 -4.02 -2.31
CA ILE A 87 -1.31 -4.35 -1.75
C ILE A 87 -1.74 -3.27 -0.75
N THR A 88 -0.84 -2.89 0.16
CA THR A 88 -1.11 -1.84 1.16
C THR A 88 -1.39 -0.50 0.49
N GLN A 89 -0.64 -0.14 -0.56
CA GLN A 89 -0.85 1.09 -1.31
C GLN A 89 -2.20 1.08 -2.03
N TYR A 90 -2.58 -0.03 -2.68
CA TYR A 90 -3.88 -0.18 -3.33
C TYR A 90 -5.03 0.08 -2.34
N GLN A 91 -4.99 -0.56 -1.17
CA GLN A 91 -6.01 -0.40 -0.14
C GLN A 91 -6.12 1.04 0.34
N ARG A 92 -4.99 1.72 0.58
CA ARG A 92 -4.96 3.13 1.00
C ARG A 92 -5.57 4.06 -0.04
N GLU A 93 -5.18 3.92 -1.30
CA GLU A 93 -5.66 4.77 -2.38
C GLU A 93 -7.13 4.50 -2.71
N TYR A 94 -7.54 3.24 -2.70
CA TYR A 94 -8.93 2.85 -2.87
C TYR A 94 -9.80 3.43 -1.74
N GLN A 95 -9.37 3.27 -0.48
CA GLN A 95 -10.07 3.89 0.66
C GLN A 95 -10.06 5.41 0.61
N ALA A 96 -8.99 6.05 0.14
CA ALA A 96 -8.96 7.50 -0.01
C ALA A 96 -9.93 7.99 -1.09
N SER A 97 -10.06 7.24 -2.20
CA SER A 97 -10.98 7.55 -3.29
C SER A 97 -12.44 7.34 -2.88
N TYR A 98 -12.77 6.22 -2.21
CA TYR A 98 -14.13 5.89 -1.78
C TYR A 98 -14.54 6.56 -0.46
N GLY A 99 -13.61 6.69 0.49
CA GLY A 99 -13.83 7.31 1.80
C GLY A 99 -14.14 8.79 1.73
N ARG A 100 -13.58 9.51 0.73
CA ARG A 100 -13.99 10.88 0.40
C ARG A 100 -15.46 11.00 -0.01
N GLY A 101 -16.10 9.91 -0.46
CA GLY A 101 -17.53 9.86 -0.72
C GLY A 101 -18.39 9.59 0.52
N ALA A 102 -17.84 8.95 1.56
CA ALA A 102 -18.58 8.54 2.76
C ALA A 102 -18.47 9.52 3.94
N SER A 103 -17.43 10.37 3.99
CA SER A 103 -17.22 11.31 5.10
C SER A 103 -18.21 12.49 5.15
N VAL A 104 -19.12 12.63 4.17
CA VAL A 104 -20.01 13.81 4.07
C VAL A 104 -21.41 13.55 4.67
N ILE A 105 -21.77 12.32 5.04
CA ILE A 105 -23.17 12.02 5.43
C ILE A 105 -23.44 12.18 6.93
N PHE A 106 -22.42 12.18 7.81
CA PHE A 106 -22.65 12.22 9.26
C PHE A 106 -22.33 13.55 9.96
N SER A 107 -21.90 14.58 9.23
CA SER A 107 -21.56 15.90 9.81
C SER A 107 -22.48 17.03 9.35
N SER A 108 -23.70 16.71 8.93
CA SER A 108 -24.72 17.73 8.64
C SER A 108 -25.45 18.13 9.94
N PRO A 109 -25.27 19.36 10.46
CA PRO A 109 -25.98 19.84 11.66
C PRO A 109 -27.51 19.63 11.66
N PRO A 110 -28.24 19.75 10.52
CA PRO A 110 -29.70 19.56 10.55
C PRO A 110 -30.13 18.11 10.80
N VAL A 111 -29.29 17.11 10.48
CA VAL A 111 -29.64 15.69 10.65
C VAL A 111 -29.55 15.28 12.13
N ILE A 112 -28.55 15.80 12.85
CA ILE A 112 -28.39 15.57 14.29
C ILE A 112 -29.57 16.20 15.06
N LEU A 113 -29.96 17.43 14.70
CA LEU A 113 -31.11 18.09 15.32
C LEU A 113 -32.44 17.34 15.07
N LEU A 114 -32.65 16.82 13.87
CA LEU A 114 -33.85 16.02 13.55
C LEU A 114 -33.91 14.73 14.35
N ILE A 115 -32.78 14.01 14.50
CA ILE A 115 -32.73 12.77 15.28
C ILE A 115 -32.95 13.07 16.78
N SER A 116 -32.33 14.11 17.32
CA SER A 116 -32.57 14.53 18.71
C SER A 116 -34.03 14.92 18.94
N PHE A 117 -34.66 15.67 18.03
CA PHE A 117 -36.07 16.07 18.15
C PHE A 117 -37.02 14.87 18.10
N LEU A 118 -36.76 13.89 17.23
CA LEU A 118 -37.54 12.66 17.15
C LEU A 118 -37.46 11.83 18.44
N ILE A 119 -36.29 11.77 19.08
CA ILE A 119 -36.12 11.05 20.35
C ILE A 119 -36.90 11.75 21.48
N PHE A 120 -36.87 13.08 21.53
CA PHE A 120 -37.64 13.85 22.52
C PHE A 120 -39.16 13.66 22.38
N LEU A 121 -39.69 13.52 21.16
CA LEU A 121 -41.12 13.29 20.92
C LEU A 121 -41.61 11.87 21.26
N ILE A 122 -40.72 10.89 21.29
CA ILE A 122 -41.08 9.48 21.60
C ILE A 122 -41.05 9.21 23.10
N VAL A 123 -40.20 9.92 23.85
CA VAL A 123 -39.98 9.70 25.29
C VAL A 123 -40.74 10.70 26.18
N GLY A 124 -41.19 11.84 25.63
CA GLY A 124 -42.00 12.83 26.34
C GLY A 124 -43.48 12.76 26.02
#